data_AF-A0A559KH19-F1
#
_entry.id   AF-A0A559KH19-F1
#
_cell.length_a   1.000
_cell.length_b   1.000
_cell.length_c   1.000
_cell.angle_alpha   90.00
_cell.angle_beta   90.00
_cell.angle_gamma   90.00
#
_symmetry.space_group_name_H-M   'P 1'
#
loop_
_entity.id
_entity.type
_entity.pdbx_description
1 polymer ?
#
loop_
_entity_poly.entity_id
_entity_poly.type
_entity_poly.pdbx_seq_one_letter_code
_entity_poly.pdbx_strand_id
1 'polypeptide(L)'
;MKNKKWAILVIVALFIVTSTGCFGSKKNDDFSEISKSLAQHSNQLKDELGVTLVGYAADPKENVFKIGIGYDSALTEIRLKQIIEEYLSNSVSTIQGSDWHQRLKPYNLIIERIGDVKTNFPILAHKNERETDLTWVN
;
A
#
# COMPACT_ATOMS: atom_id res chain seq x y z
N MET A 1 -55.92 49.75 -24.95
CA MET A 1 -54.55 49.59 -25.49
C MET A 1 -53.57 49.57 -24.32
N LYS A 2 -53.38 48.41 -23.66
CA LYS A 2 -52.09 47.69 -23.50
C LYS A 2 -50.89 48.48 -24.06
N ASN A 3 -49.84 48.75 -23.27
CA ASN A 3 -48.55 48.05 -23.23
C ASN A 3 -47.60 48.92 -22.36
N LYS A 4 -46.57 48.50 -21.63
CA LYS A 4 -46.00 47.23 -21.16
C LYS A 4 -44.99 47.71 -20.09
N LYS A 5 -45.15 47.30 -18.83
CA LYS A 5 -44.15 47.57 -17.77
C LYS A 5 -42.98 46.62 -18.01
N TRP A 6 -41.77 47.16 -18.13
CA TRP A 6 -40.55 46.37 -18.25
C TRP A 6 -40.23 45.75 -16.89
N ALA A 7 -40.58 44.48 -16.71
CA ALA A 7 -40.12 43.69 -15.58
C ALA A 7 -38.69 43.22 -15.88
N ILE A 8 -37.73 43.76 -15.14
CA ILE A 8 -36.36 43.26 -15.12
C ILE A 8 -36.39 41.96 -14.31
N LEU A 9 -36.37 40.84 -15.01
CA LEU A 9 -36.25 39.50 -14.44
C LEU A 9 -34.78 39.27 -14.09
N VAL A 10 -34.42 39.49 -12.82
CA VAL A 10 -33.10 39.10 -12.30
C VAL A 10 -33.14 37.59 -12.06
N ILE A 11 -32.65 36.83 -13.04
CA ILE A 11 -32.46 35.38 -12.92
C ILE A 11 -31.20 35.17 -12.08
N VAL A 12 -31.38 34.92 -10.78
CA VAL A 12 -30.32 34.44 -9.90
C VAL A 12 -30.13 32.95 -10.18
N ALA A 13 -29.17 32.60 -11.03
CA ALA A 13 -28.76 31.21 -11.22
C ALA A 13 -27.90 30.77 -10.03
N LEU A 14 -28.51 30.14 -9.02
CA LEU A 14 -27.79 29.43 -7.97
C LEU A 14 -27.25 28.12 -8.57
N PHE A 15 -26.01 28.13 -9.05
CA PHE A 15 -25.28 26.90 -9.32
C PHE A 15 -24.86 26.28 -7.99
N ILE A 16 -25.72 25.44 -7.41
CA ILE A 16 -25.29 24.48 -6.40
C ILE A 16 -24.54 23.40 -7.17
N VAL A 17 -23.23 23.58 -7.32
CA VAL A 17 -22.36 22.48 -7.72
C VAL A 17 -22.33 21.53 -6.53
N THR A 18 -23.25 20.57 -6.50
CA THR A 18 -23.10 19.40 -5.64
C THR A 18 -21.90 18.64 -6.17
N SER A 19 -20.74 18.88 -5.56
CA SER A 19 -19.58 18.02 -5.65
C SER A 19 -19.92 16.70 -4.95
N THR A 20 -20.81 15.92 -5.54
CA THR A 20 -20.83 14.48 -5.32
C THR A 20 -19.55 13.96 -5.96
N GLY A 21 -18.46 14.05 -5.18
CA GLY A 21 -17.23 13.33 -5.48
C GLY A 21 -17.60 11.88 -5.63
N CYS A 22 -17.54 11.40 -6.86
CA CYS A 22 -17.68 9.99 -7.18
C CYS A 22 -16.46 9.27 -6.59
N PHE A 23 -16.52 8.92 -5.30
CA PHE A 23 -15.51 8.14 -4.57
C PHE A 23 -15.63 6.65 -4.92
N GLY A 24 -15.68 6.34 -6.22
CA GLY A 24 -15.96 4.98 -6.70
C GLY A 24 -14.79 4.23 -7.33
N SER A 25 -13.72 4.92 -7.77
CA SER A 25 -12.70 4.30 -8.63
C SER A 25 -11.26 4.26 -8.08
N LYS A 26 -10.89 5.14 -7.14
CA LYS A 26 -9.48 5.27 -6.73
C LYS A 26 -8.89 4.10 -5.94
N LYS A 27 -9.70 3.36 -5.19
CA LYS A 27 -9.17 2.33 -4.26
C LYS A 27 -8.48 1.17 -5.00
N ASN A 28 -8.99 0.77 -6.17
CA ASN A 28 -8.40 -0.34 -6.93
C ASN A 28 -7.15 0.09 -7.70
N ASP A 29 -7.11 1.33 -8.17
CA ASP A 29 -5.94 1.87 -8.89
C ASP A 29 -4.74 1.99 -7.92
N ASP A 30 -4.97 2.50 -6.71
CA ASP A 30 -3.93 2.61 -5.67
C ASP A 30 -3.42 1.23 -5.22
N PHE A 31 -4.31 0.23 -5.05
CA PHE A 31 -3.89 -1.13 -4.70
C PHE A 31 -3.00 -1.73 -5.78
N SER A 32 -3.41 -1.61 -7.05
CA SER A 32 -2.65 -2.17 -8.17
C SER A 32 -1.28 -1.49 -8.34
N GLU A 33 -1.21 -0.18 -8.14
CA GLU A 33 0.05 0.57 -8.21
C GLU A 33 1.01 0.13 -7.11
N ILE A 34 0.54 0.10 -5.87
CA ILE A 34 1.34 -0.35 -4.71
C ILE A 34 1.77 -1.80 -4.89
N SER A 35 0.86 -2.66 -5.34
CA SER A 35 1.16 -4.07 -5.56
C SER A 35 2.28 -4.26 -6.57
N LYS A 36 2.18 -3.56 -7.71
CA LYS A 36 3.20 -3.57 -8.75
C LYS A 36 4.54 -3.08 -8.21
N SER A 37 4.53 -1.99 -7.45
CA SER A 37 5.77 -1.42 -6.92
C SER A 37 6.45 -2.35 -5.92
N LEU A 38 5.70 -2.94 -4.99
CA LEU A 38 6.22 -3.96 -4.05
C LEU A 38 6.81 -5.15 -4.81
N ALA A 39 6.11 -5.68 -5.82
CA ALA A 39 6.60 -6.79 -6.62
C ALA A 39 7.90 -6.45 -7.37
N GLN A 40 7.99 -5.25 -7.97
CA GLN A 40 9.16 -4.82 -8.74
C GLN A 40 10.42 -4.67 -7.89
N HIS A 41 10.28 -4.16 -6.67
CA HIS A 41 11.42 -3.93 -5.77
C HIS A 41 11.83 -5.19 -4.99
N SER A 42 11.12 -6.32 -5.13
CA SER A 42 11.43 -7.57 -4.40
C SER A 42 12.83 -8.09 -4.66
N ASN A 43 13.42 -7.76 -5.82
CA ASN A 43 14.82 -8.09 -6.12
C ASN A 43 15.83 -7.42 -5.17
N GLN A 44 15.51 -6.26 -4.59
CA GLN A 44 16.37 -5.62 -3.58
C GLN A 44 16.60 -6.57 -2.40
N LEU A 45 15.54 -7.22 -1.92
CA LEU A 45 15.65 -8.19 -0.82
C LEU A 45 16.52 -9.39 -1.24
N LYS A 46 16.40 -9.83 -2.49
CA LYS A 46 17.15 -10.98 -3.00
C LYS A 46 18.66 -10.73 -3.06
N ASP A 47 19.05 -9.48 -3.30
CA ASP A 47 20.45 -9.08 -3.44
C ASP A 47 21.15 -8.89 -2.08
N GLU A 48 20.41 -8.96 -0.97
CA GLU A 48 20.96 -8.87 0.39
C GLU A 48 21.70 -10.14 0.82
N LEU A 49 22.84 -9.95 1.49
CA LEU A 49 23.64 -11.06 2.00
C LEU A 49 22.86 -11.87 3.04
N GLY A 50 22.81 -13.20 2.84
CA GLY A 50 22.10 -14.13 3.73
C GLY A 50 20.62 -14.32 3.39
N VAL A 51 20.07 -13.58 2.42
CA VAL A 51 18.76 -13.87 1.83
C VAL A 51 18.90 -14.96 0.77
N THR A 52 18.07 -16.00 0.86
CA THR A 52 18.09 -17.18 0.00
C THR A 52 16.90 -17.24 -0.95
N LEU A 53 15.76 -16.66 -0.55
CA LEU A 53 14.52 -16.69 -1.32
C LEU A 53 13.69 -15.44 -1.06
N VAL A 54 13.01 -14.95 -2.09
CA VAL A 54 12.01 -13.88 -1.96
C VAL A 54 10.73 -14.31 -2.66
N GLY A 55 9.59 -14.05 -2.01
CA GLY A 55 8.26 -14.29 -2.53
C GLY A 55 7.38 -13.06 -2.38
N TYR A 56 6.45 -12.89 -3.31
CA TYR A 56 5.45 -11.84 -3.24
C TYR A 56 4.09 -12.38 -3.65
N ALA A 57 3.05 -12.05 -2.89
CA ALA A 57 1.66 -12.33 -3.23
C ALA A 57 0.77 -11.18 -2.76
N ALA A 58 -0.37 -11.00 -3.41
CA ALA A 58 -1.35 -9.98 -3.05
C ALA A 58 -2.77 -10.53 -3.28
N ASP A 59 -3.70 -10.13 -2.42
CA ASP A 59 -5.12 -10.39 -2.61
C ASP A 59 -5.92 -9.08 -2.49
N PRO A 60 -6.44 -8.53 -3.59
CA PRO A 60 -7.23 -7.30 -3.58
C PRO A 60 -8.58 -7.47 -2.89
N LYS A 61 -9.11 -8.69 -2.73
CA LYS A 61 -10.38 -8.92 -2.02
C LYS A 61 -10.21 -8.72 -0.52
N GLU A 62 -9.06 -9.16 0.01
CA GLU A 62 -8.70 -9.08 1.43
C GLU A 62 -7.80 -7.86 1.75
N ASN A 63 -7.58 -6.96 0.78
CA ASN A 63 -6.66 -5.81 0.86
C ASN A 63 -5.28 -6.18 1.47
N VAL A 64 -4.71 -7.33 1.10
CA VAL A 64 -3.49 -7.86 1.73
C VAL A 64 -2.33 -7.95 0.76
N PHE A 65 -1.15 -7.57 1.24
CA PHE A 65 0.13 -7.84 0.63
C PHE A 65 0.90 -8.84 1.50
N LYS A 66 1.49 -9.86 0.87
CA LYS A 66 2.34 -10.86 1.52
C LYS A 66 3.73 -10.84 0.91
N ILE A 67 4.73 -10.73 1.76
CA ILE A 67 6.14 -10.77 1.38
C ILE A 67 6.77 -11.96 2.09
N GLY A 68 7.37 -12.86 1.32
CA GLY A 68 8.10 -13.99 1.85
C GLY A 68 9.59 -13.76 1.77
N ILE A 69 10.32 -14.01 2.86
CA ILE A 69 11.79 -13.93 2.89
C ILE A 69 12.36 -15.23 3.45
N GLY A 70 13.17 -15.92 2.65
CA GLY A 70 14.03 -17.01 3.09
C GLY A 70 15.41 -16.49 3.40
N TYR A 71 16.00 -16.90 4.52
CA TYR A 71 17.31 -16.46 4.94
C TYR A 71 18.01 -17.50 5.82
N ASP A 72 19.35 -17.47 5.79
CA ASP A 72 20.23 -18.34 6.55
C ASP A 72 20.79 -17.66 7.83
N SER A 73 21.73 -18.32 8.49
CA SER A 73 22.33 -17.84 9.75
C SER A 73 23.21 -16.60 9.60
N ALA A 74 23.58 -16.19 8.39
CA ALA A 74 24.35 -14.98 8.16
C ALA A 74 23.49 -13.71 8.35
N LEU A 75 22.16 -13.81 8.22
CA LEU A 75 21.25 -12.70 8.40
C LEU A 75 20.78 -12.61 9.86
N THR A 76 21.25 -11.57 10.57
CA THR A 76 20.80 -11.30 11.93
C THR A 76 19.36 -10.76 11.96
N GLU A 77 18.66 -10.92 13.07
CA GLU A 77 17.31 -10.36 13.24
C GLU A 77 17.29 -8.83 13.04
N ILE A 78 18.30 -8.13 13.57
CA ILE A 78 18.43 -6.68 13.40
C ILE A 78 18.57 -6.31 11.92
N ARG A 79 19.43 -7.03 11.18
CA ARG A 79 19.61 -6.78 9.75
C ARG A 79 18.35 -7.13 8.96
N LEU A 80 17.65 -8.21 9.31
CA LEU A 80 16.38 -8.58 8.70
C LEU A 80 15.33 -7.46 8.83
N LYS A 81 15.18 -6.90 10.04
CA LYS A 81 14.26 -5.77 10.27
C LYS A 81 14.63 -4.57 9.39
N GLN A 82 15.92 -4.23 9.33
CA GLN A 82 16.41 -3.12 8.52
C GLN A 82 16.13 -3.30 7.03
N ILE A 83 16.46 -4.46 6.44
CA ILE A 83 16.27 -4.66 5.00
C ILE A 83 14.78 -4.67 4.61
N ILE A 84 13.89 -5.12 5.51
CA ILE A 84 12.45 -5.07 5.29
C ILE A 84 11.97 -3.61 5.28
N GLU A 85 12.37 -2.82 6.28
CA GLU A 85 12.03 -1.40 6.38
C GLU A 85 12.56 -0.61 5.17
N GLU A 86 13.81 -0.85 4.76
CA GLU A 86 14.43 -0.25 3.58
C GLU A 86 13.68 -0.64 2.30
N TYR A 87 13.34 -1.92 2.15
CA TYR A 87 12.55 -2.40 1.00
C TYR A 87 11.17 -1.75 0.93
N LEU A 88 10.43 -1.68 2.05
CA LEU A 88 9.11 -1.04 2.09
C LEU A 88 9.23 0.45 1.75
N SER A 89 10.22 1.13 2.34
CA SER A 89 10.50 2.53 2.05
C SER A 89 10.77 2.74 0.56
N ASN A 90 11.68 1.96 -0.04
CA ASN A 90 12.02 2.10 -1.46
C ASN A 90 10.86 1.72 -2.39
N SER A 91 10.03 0.77 -1.97
CA SER A 91 8.93 0.27 -2.78
C SER A 91 7.78 1.26 -2.91
N VAL A 92 7.44 1.98 -1.84
CA VAL A 92 6.19 2.76 -1.82
C VAL A 92 6.35 4.21 -1.40
N SER A 93 7.52 4.62 -0.91
CA SER A 93 7.77 6.03 -0.67
C SER A 93 7.86 6.78 -1.99
N THR A 94 7.34 8.00 -2.01
CA THR A 94 7.47 8.88 -3.19
C THR A 94 8.19 10.15 -2.86
N ILE A 95 8.74 10.78 -3.90
CA ILE A 95 9.41 12.08 -3.84
C ILE A 95 8.52 13.16 -3.19
N GLN A 96 7.18 13.01 -3.24
CA GLN A 96 6.22 13.94 -2.61
C GLN A 96 6.03 13.73 -1.09
N GLY A 97 6.88 12.94 -0.42
CA GLY A 97 7.02 12.96 1.03
C GLY A 97 6.09 12.04 1.82
N SER A 98 5.34 11.15 1.18
CA SER A 98 4.64 10.07 1.89
C SER A 98 5.59 8.90 2.14
N ASP A 99 5.80 8.55 3.41
CA ASP A 99 6.51 7.32 3.80
C ASP A 99 5.66 6.06 3.56
N TRP A 100 6.29 4.90 3.72
CA TRP A 100 5.59 3.62 3.58
C TRP A 100 4.50 3.41 4.64
N HIS A 101 4.67 3.97 5.85
CA HIS A 101 3.72 3.85 6.96
C HIS A 101 2.33 4.42 6.59
N GLN A 102 2.29 5.61 5.97
CA GLN A 102 1.04 6.24 5.54
C GLN A 102 0.48 5.59 4.27
N ARG A 103 1.35 5.24 3.32
CA ARG A 103 0.97 4.60 2.05
C ARG A 103 0.33 3.23 2.26
N LEU A 104 0.88 2.43 3.17
CA LEU A 104 0.41 1.07 3.46
C LEU A 104 -0.66 1.01 4.54
N LYS A 105 -0.96 2.13 5.21
CA LYS A 105 -2.03 2.22 6.22
C LYS A 105 -3.36 1.61 5.79
N PRO A 106 -3.86 1.77 4.54
CA PRO A 106 -5.14 1.20 4.15
C PRO A 106 -5.17 -0.32 3.98
N TYR A 107 -4.03 -1.00 4.06
CA TYR A 107 -3.87 -2.40 3.65
C TYR A 107 -3.32 -3.26 4.79
N ASN A 108 -3.60 -4.56 4.72
CA ASN A 108 -2.91 -5.57 5.51
C ASN A 108 -1.53 -5.87 4.88
N LEU A 109 -0.52 -6.05 5.72
CA LEU A 109 0.82 -6.45 5.32
C LEU A 109 1.26 -7.64 6.17
N ILE A 110 1.73 -8.70 5.52
CA ILE A 110 2.24 -9.90 6.20
C ILE A 110 3.62 -10.21 5.66
N ILE A 111 4.59 -10.34 6.56
CA ILE A 111 5.95 -10.79 6.26
C ILE A 111 6.11 -12.20 6.81
N GLU A 112 6.42 -13.16 5.94
CA GLU A 112 6.52 -14.58 6.28
C GLU A 112 7.93 -15.10 6.04
N ARG A 113 8.40 -16.05 6.85
CA ARG A 113 9.64 -16.76 6.57
C ARG A 113 9.36 -17.88 5.58
N ILE A 114 9.94 -17.81 4.39
CA ILE A 114 9.78 -18.84 3.37
C ILE A 114 11.04 -19.70 3.25
N GLY A 115 10.89 -20.89 2.69
CA GLY A 115 11.98 -21.82 2.45
C GLY A 115 11.56 -22.88 1.43
N ASP A 116 12.37 -23.93 1.30
CA ASP A 116 12.16 -24.95 0.27
C ASP A 116 10.86 -25.76 0.47
N VAL A 117 10.39 -25.86 1.73
CA VAL A 117 9.15 -26.56 2.08
C VAL A 117 7.96 -25.60 1.98
N LYS A 118 7.05 -25.87 1.05
CA LYS A 118 5.95 -24.96 0.65
C LYS A 118 4.69 -25.01 1.52
N THR A 119 4.81 -25.05 2.85
CA THR A 119 3.63 -25.07 3.75
C THR A 119 3.90 -24.44 5.10
N ASN A 120 2.91 -23.73 5.65
CA ASN A 120 2.90 -23.16 7.01
C ASN A 120 4.10 -22.26 7.33
N PHE A 121 4.33 -21.26 6.47
CA PHE A 121 5.37 -20.28 6.69
C PHE A 121 5.09 -19.46 7.95
N PRO A 122 6.02 -19.38 8.91
CA PRO A 122 5.82 -18.59 10.12
C PRO A 122 5.81 -17.11 9.78
N ILE A 123 4.89 -16.37 10.41
CA ILE A 123 4.82 -14.91 10.30
C ILE A 123 5.97 -14.32 11.10
N LEU A 124 6.77 -13.47 10.46
CA LEU A 124 7.86 -12.71 11.05
C LEU A 124 7.38 -11.35 11.56
N ALA A 125 6.52 -10.72 10.76
CA ALA A 125 5.91 -9.45 11.10
C ALA A 125 4.57 -9.30 10.38
N HIS A 126 3.69 -8.49 10.95
CA HIS A 126 2.44 -8.13 10.30
C HIS A 126 2.02 -6.71 10.67
N LYS A 127 1.11 -6.16 9.86
CA LYS A 127 0.42 -4.90 10.12
C LYS A 127 -1.00 -5.03 9.60
N ASN A 128 -1.98 -4.70 10.41
CA ASN A 128 -3.38 -4.71 10.00
C ASN A 128 -3.74 -3.45 9.21
N GLU A 129 -4.92 -3.43 8.58
CA GLU A 129 -5.51 -2.19 8.08
C GLU A 129 -5.57 -1.12 9.19
N ARG A 130 -5.36 0.13 8.82
CA ARG A 130 -5.35 1.34 9.66
C ARG A 130 -4.17 1.48 10.62
N GLU A 131 -3.40 0.42 10.83
CA GLU A 131 -2.11 0.48 11.52
C GLU A 131 -1.02 1.03 10.59
N THR A 132 -0.04 1.70 11.18
CA THR A 132 1.12 2.30 10.49
C THR A 132 2.38 1.48 10.65
N ASP A 133 2.54 0.78 11.77
CA ASP A 133 3.80 0.14 12.14
C ASP A 133 3.72 -1.38 12.05
N LEU A 134 4.83 -2.03 11.73
CA LEU A 134 4.94 -3.48 11.78
C LEU A 134 4.96 -3.96 13.24
N THR A 135 4.14 -4.96 13.52
CA THR A 135 4.24 -5.79 14.73
C THR A 135 5.14 -6.97 14.43
N TRP A 136 6.29 -7.05 15.12
CA TRP A 136 7.23 -8.15 14.99
C TRP A 136 6.81 -9.32 15.89
N VAL A 137 6.78 -10.52 15.32
CA VAL A 137 6.44 -11.76 16.01
C VAL A 137 7.76 -12.49 16.28
N ASN A 138 8.23 -12.44 17.53
CA ASN A 138 9.45 -13.14 17.97
C ASN A 138 9.29 -14.66 17.94
#